data_AF-A0A6A5H8X8-F1
#
_entry.id   AF-A0A6A5H8X8-F1
#
_cell.length_a   1.000
_cell.length_b   1.000
_cell.length_c   1.000
_cell.angle_alpha   90.00
_cell.angle_beta   90.00
_cell.angle_gamma   90.00
#
_symmetry.space_group_name_H-M   'P 1'
#
loop_
_entity.id
_entity.type
_entity.pdbx_description
1 polymer ?
#
loop_
_entity_poly.entity_id
_entity_poly.type
_entity_poly.pdbx_seq_one_letter_code
_entity_poly.pdbx_strand_id
1 'polypeptide(L)'
;MRLPVGLQLKIEEIQQVTNIHILQKSLISLLDAPFKRLNAIINNDDDFESPILKEARHLRVFENLPYQIRPPVVLNLQNLNFYKISRIENSWSVEDFLLVIKNWVESGKKVGSCYIFGTSELVKNNILGKIREVYKDTETGNAFISIPTRFNNQVKVSIEKGKVLNRWDVKFEVLPIEQTSQ
;
A
#
# COMPACT_ATOMS: atom_id res chain seq x y z
N MET A 1 36.12 8.70 -14.39
CA MET A 1 35.97 7.25 -14.14
C MET A 1 34.83 6.75 -15.03
N ARG A 2 35.03 5.71 -15.86
CA ARG A 2 33.95 5.08 -16.65
C ARG A 2 33.53 3.79 -15.95
N LEU A 3 32.23 3.55 -15.78
CA LEU A 3 31.73 2.30 -15.21
C LEU A 3 31.94 1.15 -16.22
N PRO A 4 32.20 -0.08 -15.77
CA PRO A 4 32.30 -1.24 -16.65
C PRO A 4 31.00 -1.45 -17.44
N VAL A 5 31.14 -1.81 -18.72
CA VAL A 5 30.01 -2.21 -19.55
C VAL A 5 29.37 -3.47 -18.95
N GLY A 6 28.06 -3.44 -18.72
CA GLY A 6 27.32 -4.56 -18.12
C GLY A 6 27.37 -4.62 -16.59
N LEU A 7 27.91 -3.61 -15.91
CA LEU A 7 27.81 -3.53 -14.45
C LEU A 7 26.34 -3.48 -14.03
N GLN A 8 25.92 -4.46 -13.23
CA GLN A 8 24.62 -4.48 -12.56
C GLN A 8 24.84 -4.42 -11.04
N LEU A 9 24.13 -3.51 -10.40
CA LEU A 9 24.08 -3.32 -8.98
C LEU A 9 22.91 -4.11 -8.42
N LYS A 10 23.23 -5.10 -7.59
CA LYS A 10 22.25 -5.78 -6.76
C LYS A 10 21.96 -4.94 -5.52
N ILE A 11 20.98 -4.05 -5.64
CA ILE A 11 20.55 -3.20 -4.53
C ILE A 11 19.26 -3.79 -3.95
N GLU A 12 19.27 -4.11 -2.66
CA GLU A 12 18.07 -4.61 -1.99
C GLU A 12 17.16 -3.49 -1.48
N GLU A 13 17.74 -2.38 -1.01
CA GLU A 13 16.99 -1.30 -0.38
C GLU A 13 17.57 0.07 -0.70
N ILE A 14 16.68 1.03 -0.97
CA ILE A 14 17.00 2.43 -1.23
C ILE A 14 16.19 3.24 -0.21
N GLN A 15 16.94 3.96 0.62
CA GLN A 15 16.39 4.79 1.68
C GLN A 15 16.14 6.21 1.17
N GLN A 16 14.96 6.74 1.50
CA GLN A 16 14.58 8.15 1.48
C GLN A 16 14.99 8.92 0.21
N VAL A 17 14.30 8.64 -0.88
CA VAL A 17 14.48 9.34 -2.16
C VAL A 17 13.62 10.59 -2.21
N THR A 18 14.23 11.77 -2.35
CA THR A 18 13.51 13.06 -2.44
C THR A 18 13.07 13.41 -3.86
N ASN A 19 13.75 12.88 -4.88
CA ASN A 19 13.39 13.05 -6.28
C ASN A 19 13.55 11.73 -7.03
N ILE A 20 12.43 11.06 -7.26
CA ILE A 20 12.41 9.72 -7.86
C ILE A 20 12.88 9.73 -9.32
N HIS A 21 12.63 10.83 -10.05
CA HIS A 21 13.03 10.97 -11.44
C HIS A 21 14.55 11.08 -11.61
N ILE A 22 15.24 11.79 -10.71
CA ILE A 22 16.72 11.86 -10.70
C ILE A 22 17.31 10.48 -10.43
N LEU A 23 16.76 9.77 -9.43
CA LEU A 23 17.20 8.42 -9.09
C LEU A 23 17.00 7.47 -10.27
N GLN A 24 15.81 7.49 -10.87
CA GLN A 24 15.49 6.67 -12.03
C GLN A 24 16.45 6.93 -13.18
N LYS A 25 16.67 8.20 -13.55
CA LYS A 25 17.58 8.56 -14.63
C LYS A 25 19.02 8.07 -14.39
N SER A 26 19.44 8.02 -13.13
CA SER A 26 20.83 7.74 -12.75
C SER A 26 21.10 6.26 -12.51
N LEU A 27 20.14 5.52 -11.97
CA LEU A 27 20.36 4.14 -11.51
C LEU A 27 19.58 3.09 -12.29
N ILE A 28 18.50 3.41 -13.00
CA ILE A 28 17.62 2.36 -13.55
C ILE A 28 18.34 1.40 -14.50
N SER A 29 19.30 1.88 -15.28
CA SER A 29 20.12 1.06 -16.18
C SER A 29 21.15 0.20 -15.47
N LEU A 30 21.40 0.46 -14.19
CA LEU A 30 22.35 -0.24 -13.34
C LEU A 30 21.65 -1.17 -12.35
N LEU A 31 20.33 -1.13 -12.20
CA LEU A 31 19.62 -1.95 -11.23
C LEU A 31 19.29 -3.33 -11.81
N ASP A 32 19.57 -4.37 -11.01
CA ASP A 32 19.03 -5.70 -11.22
C ASP A 32 17.59 -5.74 -10.67
N ALA A 33 16.60 -5.63 -11.56
CA ALA A 33 15.18 -5.62 -11.23
C ALA A 33 14.63 -7.05 -11.00
N PRO A 34 13.63 -7.25 -10.12
CA PRO A 34 12.85 -6.25 -9.39
C PRO A 34 13.45 -5.86 -8.03
N PHE A 35 13.26 -4.59 -7.70
CA PHE A 35 13.77 -3.99 -6.47
C PHE A 35 13.02 -4.48 -5.23
N LYS A 36 13.73 -4.81 -4.14
CA LYS A 36 13.08 -5.37 -2.95
C LYS A 36 12.36 -4.28 -2.14
N ARG A 37 13.01 -3.18 -1.74
CA ARG A 37 12.36 -2.16 -0.88
C ARG A 37 12.75 -0.72 -1.19
N LEU A 38 11.76 0.11 -1.50
CA LEU A 38 11.94 1.54 -1.77
C LEU A 38 11.21 2.41 -0.74
N ASN A 39 11.93 3.37 -0.18
CA ASN A 39 11.37 4.42 0.68
C ASN A 39 11.48 5.77 -0.04
N ALA A 40 10.36 6.39 -0.42
CA ALA A 40 10.33 7.59 -1.26
C ALA A 40 9.49 8.73 -0.65
N ILE A 41 9.87 9.96 -0.96
CA ILE A 41 9.02 11.14 -0.78
C ILE A 41 8.31 11.40 -2.12
N ILE A 42 6.99 11.52 -2.06
CA ILE A 42 6.11 11.70 -3.22
C ILE A 42 5.56 13.12 -3.23
N ASN A 43 5.65 13.77 -4.39
CA ASN A 43 5.28 15.16 -4.61
C ASN A 43 3.98 15.30 -5.40
N ASN A 44 3.64 14.31 -6.23
CA ASN A 44 2.45 14.30 -7.07
C ASN A 44 2.10 12.88 -7.55
N ASP A 45 1.00 12.74 -8.29
CA ASP A 45 0.57 11.45 -8.84
C ASP A 45 1.55 10.92 -9.92
N ASP A 46 2.22 11.79 -10.67
CA ASP A 46 3.14 11.40 -11.76
C ASP A 46 4.37 10.66 -11.24
N ASP A 47 4.76 10.89 -9.99
CA ASP A 47 5.82 10.11 -9.34
C ASP A 47 5.48 8.60 -9.41
N PHE A 48 4.23 8.19 -9.22
CA PHE A 48 3.82 6.78 -9.28
C PHE A 48 3.92 6.16 -10.68
N GLU A 49 4.07 6.98 -11.72
CA GLU A 49 4.32 6.49 -13.07
C GLU A 49 5.78 6.03 -13.27
N SER A 50 6.68 6.39 -12.35
CA SER A 50 8.09 6.02 -12.35
C SER A 50 8.28 4.49 -12.25
N PRO A 51 8.93 3.83 -13.24
CA PRO A 51 9.24 2.40 -13.20
C PRO A 51 9.84 1.90 -11.88
N ILE A 52 10.77 2.64 -11.28
CA ILE A 52 11.42 2.22 -10.03
C ILE A 52 10.43 2.11 -8.85
N LEU A 53 9.35 2.91 -8.85
CA LEU A 53 8.25 2.80 -7.89
C LEU A 53 7.37 1.60 -8.20
N LYS A 54 7.04 1.37 -9.47
CA LYS A 54 6.20 0.25 -9.92
C LYS A 54 6.85 -1.11 -9.69
N GLU A 55 8.16 -1.22 -9.84
CA GLU A 55 8.92 -2.46 -9.69
C GLU A 55 9.25 -2.82 -8.24
N ALA A 56 9.17 -1.86 -7.32
CA ALA A 56 9.48 -2.12 -5.91
C ALA A 56 8.50 -3.14 -5.30
N ARG A 57 9.01 -4.22 -4.73
CA ARG A 57 8.14 -5.21 -4.04
C ARG A 57 7.52 -4.62 -2.77
N HIS A 58 8.31 -3.87 -2.02
CA HIS A 58 7.91 -3.17 -0.80
C HIS A 58 8.09 -1.67 -0.99
N LEU A 59 6.99 -0.94 -1.05
CA LEU A 59 6.98 0.51 -1.22
C LEU A 59 6.55 1.19 0.07
N ARG A 60 7.36 2.10 0.58
CA ARG A 60 6.98 3.03 1.67
C ARG A 60 7.06 4.45 1.14
N VAL A 61 6.00 5.21 1.34
CA VAL A 61 5.90 6.58 0.83
C VAL A 61 5.63 7.56 1.94
N PHE A 62 6.23 8.74 1.80
CA PHE A 62 5.94 9.93 2.56
C PHE A 62 5.39 10.98 1.59
N GLU A 63 4.29 11.62 1.95
CA GLU A 63 3.74 12.72 1.16
C GLU A 63 4.53 14.01 1.43
N ASN A 64 4.95 14.70 0.37
CA ASN A 64 5.49 16.05 0.48
C ASN A 64 4.32 17.03 0.49
N LEU A 65 4.15 17.75 1.59
CA LEU A 65 3.03 18.68 1.73
C LEU A 65 3.11 19.82 0.69
N PRO A 66 1.98 20.24 0.09
CA PRO A 66 0.59 19.89 0.46
C PRO A 66 0.00 18.68 -0.27
N TYR A 67 0.79 17.92 -1.03
CA TYR A 67 0.29 16.78 -1.79
C TYR A 67 -0.27 15.67 -0.89
N GLN A 68 -1.32 15.00 -1.38
CA GLN A 68 -1.97 13.87 -0.72
C GLN A 68 -2.31 12.81 -1.77
N ILE A 69 -1.88 11.59 -1.51
CA ILE A 69 -2.17 10.40 -2.32
C ILE A 69 -3.66 10.13 -2.23
N ARG A 70 -4.31 10.05 -3.40
CA ARG A 70 -5.75 9.80 -3.51
C ARG A 70 -6.03 8.30 -3.69
N PRO A 71 -7.21 7.80 -3.31
CA PRO A 71 -7.56 6.39 -3.50
C PRO A 71 -7.30 5.83 -4.91
N PRO A 72 -7.62 6.54 -6.02
CA PRO A 72 -7.37 6.02 -7.36
C PRO A 72 -5.92 5.63 -7.66
N VAL A 73 -4.95 6.36 -7.10
CA VAL A 73 -3.52 6.02 -7.24
C VAL A 73 -3.24 4.65 -6.63
N VAL A 74 -3.79 4.39 -5.45
CA VAL A 74 -3.58 3.15 -4.70
C VAL A 74 -4.22 1.95 -5.37
N LEU A 75 -5.35 2.15 -6.06
CA LEU A 75 -5.99 1.09 -6.85
C LEU A 75 -5.07 0.56 -7.96
N ASN A 76 -4.27 1.45 -8.57
CA ASN A 76 -3.40 1.12 -9.68
C ASN A 76 -2.06 0.47 -9.26
N LEU A 77 -1.69 0.57 -7.98
CA LEU A 77 -0.43 0.02 -7.48
C LEU A 77 -0.37 -1.51 -7.63
N GLN A 78 0.77 -2.02 -8.09
CA GLN A 78 1.04 -3.45 -8.23
C GLN A 78 2.04 -3.97 -7.20
N ASN A 79 2.57 -3.08 -6.35
CA ASN A 79 3.48 -3.43 -5.27
C ASN A 79 2.83 -4.45 -4.34
N LEU A 80 3.60 -5.43 -3.87
CA LEU A 80 3.08 -6.43 -2.93
C LEU A 80 2.82 -5.80 -1.57
N ASN A 81 3.71 -4.92 -1.11
CA ASN A 81 3.52 -4.19 0.13
C ASN A 81 3.58 -2.70 -0.13
N PHE A 82 2.65 -1.98 0.48
CA PHE A 82 2.59 -0.53 0.42
C PHE A 82 2.39 0.03 1.84
N TYR A 83 3.16 1.06 2.20
CA TYR A 83 2.96 1.79 3.44
C TYR A 83 2.92 3.29 3.19
N LYS A 84 1.74 3.88 3.37
CA LYS A 84 1.53 5.33 3.36
C LYS A 84 1.78 5.89 4.76
N ILE A 85 2.85 6.65 4.92
CA ILE A 85 3.13 7.40 6.14
C ILE A 85 2.57 8.81 5.97
N SER A 86 1.69 9.20 6.87
CA SER A 86 1.08 10.52 6.87
C SER A 86 1.73 11.39 7.93
N ARG A 87 2.19 12.58 7.53
CA ARG A 87 2.78 13.57 8.45
C ARG A 87 1.72 14.40 9.18
N ILE A 88 0.50 14.41 8.67
CA ILE A 88 -0.67 15.06 9.26
C ILE A 88 -1.67 13.95 9.64
N GLU A 89 -2.59 14.21 10.58
CA GLU A 89 -3.75 13.32 10.74
C GLU A 89 -4.38 13.07 9.36
N ASN A 90 -4.54 11.79 9.04
CA ASN A 90 -4.64 11.32 7.67
C ASN A 90 -5.79 11.97 6.87
N SER A 91 -5.57 12.14 5.57
CA SER A 91 -6.53 12.79 4.67
C SER A 91 -7.72 11.92 4.26
N TRP A 92 -7.65 10.60 4.47
CA TRP A 92 -8.68 9.70 3.97
C TRP A 92 -9.85 9.58 4.94
N SER A 93 -11.04 9.74 4.39
CA SER A 93 -12.32 9.47 5.04
C SER A 93 -12.59 7.96 5.14
N VAL A 94 -13.64 7.58 5.88
CA VAL A 94 -14.11 6.19 5.91
C VAL A 94 -14.54 5.74 4.51
N GLU A 95 -15.16 6.64 3.75
CA GLU A 95 -15.66 6.43 2.39
C GLU A 95 -14.52 6.16 1.40
N ASP A 96 -13.38 6.84 1.55
CA ASP A 96 -12.17 6.61 0.74
C ASP A 96 -11.63 5.19 0.96
N PHE A 97 -11.61 4.72 2.21
CA PHE A 97 -11.21 3.34 2.50
C PHE A 97 -12.21 2.32 1.96
N LEU A 98 -13.52 2.58 2.08
CA LEU A 98 -14.56 1.72 1.54
C LEU A 98 -14.47 1.59 0.01
N LEU A 99 -14.14 2.67 -0.69
CA LEU A 99 -13.90 2.66 -2.13
C LEU A 99 -12.78 1.66 -2.51
N VAL A 100 -11.66 1.70 -1.79
CA VAL A 100 -10.54 0.77 -2.04
C VAL A 100 -10.93 -0.66 -1.73
N ILE A 101 -11.57 -0.90 -0.59
CA ILE A 101 -12.04 -2.23 -0.19
C ILE A 101 -12.99 -2.80 -1.24
N LYS A 102 -14.00 -2.03 -1.65
CA LYS A 102 -14.96 -2.44 -2.68
C LYS A 102 -14.26 -2.80 -3.98
N ASN A 103 -13.35 -1.95 -4.44
CA ASN A 103 -12.60 -2.24 -5.67
C ASN A 103 -11.80 -3.55 -5.56
N TRP A 104 -11.14 -3.81 -4.43
CA TRP A 104 -10.35 -5.04 -4.26
C TRP A 104 -11.23 -6.30 -4.16
N VAL A 105 -12.39 -6.20 -3.51
CA VAL A 105 -13.36 -7.29 -3.41
C VAL A 105 -13.96 -7.61 -4.79
N GLU A 106 -14.28 -6.59 -5.58
CA GLU A 106 -14.93 -6.75 -6.89
C GLU A 106 -13.94 -7.05 -8.02
N SER A 107 -12.83 -6.32 -8.11
CA SER A 107 -11.86 -6.43 -9.22
C SER A 107 -10.70 -7.36 -8.92
N GLY A 108 -10.51 -7.72 -7.65
CA GLY A 108 -9.41 -8.56 -7.19
C GLY A 108 -8.15 -7.75 -6.95
N LYS A 109 -7.35 -8.23 -6.01
CA LYS A 109 -5.99 -7.79 -5.74
C LYS A 109 -5.13 -9.03 -5.57
N LYS A 110 -3.84 -8.93 -5.87
CA LYS A 110 -2.92 -10.08 -5.79
C LYS A 110 -2.89 -10.65 -4.36
N VAL A 111 -3.08 -11.96 -4.21
CA VAL A 111 -2.94 -12.65 -2.92
C VAL A 111 -1.54 -12.42 -2.34
N GLY A 112 -1.47 -12.19 -1.03
CA GLY A 112 -0.27 -11.77 -0.31
C GLY A 112 0.01 -10.27 -0.35
N SER A 113 -0.87 -9.47 -0.99
CA SER A 113 -0.76 -8.00 -0.92
C SER A 113 -1.08 -7.49 0.48
N CYS A 114 -0.29 -6.55 0.99
CA CYS A 114 -0.48 -5.93 2.30
C CYS A 114 -0.26 -4.42 2.22
N TYR A 115 -1.35 -3.65 2.37
CA TYR A 115 -1.32 -2.19 2.25
C TYR A 115 -1.68 -1.59 3.59
N ILE A 116 -0.83 -0.67 4.07
CA ILE A 116 -0.97 -0.02 5.36
C ILE A 116 -1.09 1.48 5.12
N PHE A 117 -2.07 2.08 5.77
CA PHE A 117 -2.32 3.51 5.71
C PHE A 117 -2.38 4.04 7.12
N GLY A 118 -1.70 5.16 7.38
CA GLY A 118 -2.02 5.91 8.57
C GLY A 118 -3.51 6.28 8.60
N THR A 119 -4.03 6.60 9.77
CA THR A 119 -5.41 7.07 9.89
C THR A 119 -5.62 7.96 11.10
N SER A 120 -6.74 8.66 11.14
CA SER A 120 -7.17 9.45 12.29
C SER A 120 -7.94 8.58 13.31
N GLU A 121 -8.08 9.08 14.53
CA GLU A 121 -8.87 8.41 15.57
C GLU A 121 -10.35 8.27 15.18
N LEU A 122 -10.89 9.26 14.46
CA LEU A 122 -12.26 9.24 13.94
C LEU A 122 -12.46 8.05 12.99
N VAL A 123 -11.59 7.88 11.99
CA VAL A 123 -11.69 6.77 11.04
C VAL A 123 -11.49 5.45 11.76
N LYS A 124 -10.48 5.37 12.64
CA LYS A 124 -10.20 4.17 13.45
C LYS A 124 -11.43 3.71 14.24
N ASN A 125 -12.23 4.62 14.78
CA ASN A 125 -13.42 4.26 15.55
C ASN A 125 -14.62 3.83 14.68
N ASN A 126 -14.66 4.22 13.40
CA ASN A 126 -15.86 4.04 12.56
C ASN A 126 -15.70 3.02 11.42
N ILE A 127 -14.49 2.82 10.88
CA ILE A 127 -14.28 2.05 9.65
C ILE A 127 -14.79 0.61 9.73
N LEU A 128 -14.51 -0.12 10.82
CA LEU A 128 -14.98 -1.50 10.97
C LEU A 128 -16.51 -1.57 11.08
N GLY A 129 -17.14 -0.63 11.81
CA GLY A 129 -18.60 -0.54 11.89
C GLY A 129 -19.22 -0.36 10.50
N LYS A 130 -18.69 0.58 9.71
CA LYS A 130 -19.16 0.82 8.34
C LYS A 130 -18.93 -0.35 7.39
N ILE A 131 -17.81 -1.06 7.52
CA ILE A 131 -17.60 -2.27 6.73
C ILE A 131 -18.66 -3.34 7.07
N ARG A 132 -19.03 -3.53 8.34
CA ARG A 132 -20.08 -4.49 8.73
C ARG A 132 -21.45 -4.12 8.19
N GLU A 133 -21.78 -2.82 8.14
CA GLU A 133 -23.04 -2.35 7.54
C GLU A 133 -23.12 -2.69 6.04
N VAL A 134 -21.99 -2.58 5.32
CA VAL A 134 -21.90 -2.85 3.89
C VAL A 134 -21.80 -4.34 3.57
N TYR A 135 -21.05 -5.11 4.36
CA TYR A 135 -20.77 -6.52 4.14
C TYR A 135 -21.32 -7.38 5.29
N LYS A 136 -22.54 -7.91 5.10
CA LYS A 136 -23.29 -8.65 6.12
C LYS A 136 -22.73 -10.04 6.44
N ASP A 137 -22.10 -10.69 5.46
CA ASP A 137 -21.60 -12.08 5.56
C ASP A 137 -20.07 -12.12 5.77
N THR A 138 -19.57 -11.42 6.79
CA THR A 138 -18.12 -11.31 7.04
C THR A 138 -17.70 -12.05 8.31
N GLU A 139 -16.53 -12.67 8.28
CA GLU A 139 -15.91 -13.19 9.50
C GLU A 139 -15.42 -11.98 10.32
N THR A 140 -15.87 -11.90 11.57
CA THR A 140 -15.64 -10.74 12.43
C THR A 140 -14.83 -11.12 13.65
N GLY A 141 -13.71 -10.40 13.82
CA GLY A 141 -13.01 -10.31 15.10
C GLY A 141 -13.24 -8.95 15.75
N ASN A 142 -12.76 -8.78 16.99
CA ASN A 142 -12.86 -7.50 17.70
C ASN A 142 -12.05 -6.38 17.03
N ALA A 143 -10.96 -6.71 16.32
CA ALA A 143 -10.03 -5.74 15.72
C ALA A 143 -9.86 -5.89 14.20
N PHE A 144 -10.62 -6.79 13.56
CA PHE A 144 -10.54 -7.02 12.13
C PHE A 144 -11.88 -7.52 11.55
N ILE A 145 -12.01 -7.38 10.23
CA ILE A 145 -13.08 -7.96 9.42
C ILE A 145 -12.44 -8.62 8.21
N SER A 146 -12.84 -9.85 7.91
CA SER A 146 -12.45 -10.53 6.67
C SER A 146 -13.62 -10.56 5.70
N ILE A 147 -13.41 -10.01 4.51
CA ILE A 147 -14.43 -9.88 3.47
C ILE A 147 -14.10 -10.88 2.36
N PRO A 148 -14.93 -11.90 2.13
CA PRO A 148 -14.69 -12.83 1.02
C PRO A 148 -14.81 -12.10 -0.31
N THR A 149 -13.95 -12.47 -1.27
CA THR A 149 -14.02 -11.99 -2.64
C THR A 149 -14.58 -13.06 -3.56
N ARG A 150 -14.98 -12.67 -4.77
CA ARG A 150 -15.39 -13.62 -5.82
C ARG A 150 -14.25 -14.48 -6.39
N PHE A 151 -13.01 -14.28 -5.92
CA PHE A 151 -11.79 -14.93 -6.41
C PHE A 151 -11.25 -16.00 -5.45
N ASN A 152 -12.10 -16.56 -4.59
CA ASN A 152 -11.74 -17.59 -3.60
C ASN A 152 -10.58 -17.16 -2.68
N ASN A 153 -10.57 -15.87 -2.32
CA ASN A 153 -9.66 -15.25 -1.37
C ASN A 153 -10.45 -14.21 -0.56
N GLN A 154 -9.79 -13.53 0.38
CA GLN A 154 -10.44 -12.55 1.23
C GLN A 154 -9.60 -11.28 1.40
N VAL A 155 -10.26 -10.15 1.55
CA VAL A 155 -9.66 -8.89 1.99
C VAL A 155 -9.89 -8.78 3.50
N LYS A 156 -8.82 -8.95 4.27
CA LYS A 156 -8.81 -8.71 5.72
C LYS A 156 -8.48 -7.25 5.98
N VAL A 157 -9.36 -6.57 6.69
CA VAL A 157 -9.18 -5.20 7.15
C VAL A 157 -8.99 -5.21 8.65
N SER A 158 -7.87 -4.68 9.14
CA SER A 158 -7.58 -4.59 10.57
C SER A 158 -7.10 -3.20 10.96
N ILE A 159 -7.24 -2.88 12.24
CA ILE A 159 -6.74 -1.65 12.83
C ILE A 159 -5.67 -1.99 13.85
N GLU A 160 -4.53 -1.31 13.76
CA GLU A 160 -3.46 -1.43 14.75
C GLU A 160 -2.92 -0.06 15.17
N LYS A 161 -2.23 -0.02 16.32
CA LYS A 161 -1.48 1.16 16.72
C LYS A 161 -0.35 1.37 15.72
N GLY A 162 -0.22 2.60 15.20
CA GLY A 162 0.79 2.88 14.20
C GLY A 162 2.22 2.75 14.75
N LYS A 163 3.14 2.34 13.89
CA LYS A 163 4.52 1.97 14.29
C LYS A 163 5.54 3.10 14.12
N VAL A 164 5.17 4.19 13.45
CA VAL A 164 6.10 5.28 13.08
C VAL A 164 5.44 6.64 13.36
N LEU A 165 5.23 7.49 12.34
CA LEU A 165 4.57 8.80 12.49
C LEU A 165 3.04 8.67 12.59
N ASN A 166 2.48 7.56 12.11
CA ASN A 166 1.06 7.31 12.17
C ASN A 166 0.65 6.95 13.61
N ARG A 167 -0.40 7.59 14.13
CA ARG A 167 -0.97 7.23 15.44
C ARG A 167 -1.73 5.90 15.37
N TRP A 168 -2.49 5.73 14.30
CA TRP A 168 -3.26 4.53 13.98
C TRP A 168 -2.97 4.11 12.55
N ASP A 169 -2.98 2.81 12.29
CA ASP A 169 -2.83 2.24 10.96
C ASP A 169 -4.08 1.41 10.61
N VAL A 170 -4.65 1.66 9.43
CA VAL A 170 -5.60 0.74 8.78
C VAL A 170 -4.80 -0.14 7.84
N LYS A 171 -4.93 -1.46 8.02
CA LYS A 171 -4.20 -2.46 7.25
C LYS A 171 -5.16 -3.30 6.43
N PHE A 172 -4.88 -3.42 5.15
CA PHE A 172 -5.56 -4.29 4.21
C PHE A 172 -4.63 -5.43 3.81
N GLU A 173 -5.09 -6.67 3.96
CA GLU A 173 -4.38 -7.88 3.57
C GLU A 173 -5.24 -8.72 2.64
N VAL A 174 -4.65 -9.20 1.54
CA VAL A 174 -5.30 -10.16 0.66
C VAL A 174 -4.80 -11.55 1.01
N LEU A 175 -5.65 -12.37 1.59
CA LEU A 175 -5.30 -13.69 2.12
C LEU A 175 -6.05 -14.79 1.35
N PRO A 176 -5.48 -15.99 1.17
CA PRO A 176 -6.25 -17.14 0.71
C PRO A 176 -7.37 -17.45 1.71
N ILE A 177 -8.48 -18.01 1.23
CA ILE A 177 -9.45 -18.67 2.11
C ILE A 177 -8.90 -20.06 2.36
N GLU A 178 -8.64 -20.42 3.62
CA GLU A 178 -8.29 -21.79 3.98
C GLU A 178 -9.51 -22.67 3.66
N GLN A 179 -9.38 -23.53 2.66
CA GLN A 179 -10.34 -24.61 2.47
C GLN A 179 -10.07 -25.62 3.59
N THR A 180 -10.97 -25.71 4.56
CA THR A 180 -11.03 -26.87 5.45
C THR A 180 -11.34 -28.08 4.57
N SER A 181 -10.30 -28.85 4.23
CA SER A 181 -10.47 -30.17 3.63
C SER A 181 -11.37 -30.99 4.55
N GLN A 182 -12.59 -31.30 4.07
CA GLN A 182 -13.46 -32.30 4.68
C GLN A 182 -12.93 -33.70 4.41
#